data_AF-A0A7C1KZC6-F1
#
_entry.id   AF-A0A7C1KZC6-F1
#
_cell.length_a   1.000
_cell.length_b   1.000
_cell.length_c   1.000
_cell.angle_alpha   90.00
_cell.angle_beta   90.00
_cell.angle_gamma   90.00
#
_symmetry.space_group_name_H-M   'P 1'
#
loop_
_entity.id
_entity.type
_entity.pdbx_description
1 polymer ?
#
loop_
_entity_poly.entity_id
_entity_poly.type
_entity_poly.pdbx_seq_one_letter_code
_entity_poly.pdbx_strand_id
1 'polypeptide(L)' 'MKKNVSKVVLAYSGGLDTSIIIPWLKDNYMCEVIAMVADVGQNEELNGLEDK' A
#
# COMPACT_ATOMS: atom_id res chain seq x y z
N MET A 1 -24.35 8.73 -5.07
CA MET A 1 -23.15 9.60 -5.01
C MET A 1 -21.95 8.71 -4.72
N LYS A 2 -20.84 8.84 -5.46
CA LYS A 2 -19.60 8.11 -5.13
C LYS A 2 -19.11 8.60 -3.76
N LYS A 3 -18.86 7.68 -2.84
CA LYS A 3 -18.31 7.99 -1.53
C LYS A 3 -16.91 8.58 -1.76
N ASN A 4 -16.64 9.78 -1.26
CA ASN A 4 -15.29 10.34 -1.29
C ASN A 4 -14.42 9.50 -0.35
N VAL A 5 -13.48 8.76 -0.93
CA VAL A 5 -12.52 7.96 -0.17
C VAL A 5 -11.41 8.90 0.26
N SER A 6 -11.37 9.28 1.54
CA SER A 6 -10.34 10.18 2.07
C SER A 6 -9.07 9.43 2.49
N LYS A 7 -9.19 8.15 2.86
CA LYS A 7 -8.09 7.33 3.38
C LYS A 7 -8.27 5.86 3.01
N VAL A 8 -7.18 5.19 2.65
CA VAL A 8 -7.10 3.77 2.31
C VAL A 8 -5.98 3.11 3.11
N VAL A 9 -6.25 1.92 3.65
CA VAL A 9 -5.22 1.01 4.13
C VAL A 9 -4.98 -0.03 3.04
N LEU A 10 -3.76 -0.09 2.51
CA LEU A 10 -3.35 -1.02 1.45
C LEU A 10 -2.57 -2.17 2.07
N ALA A 11 -3.02 -3.41 1.86
CA ALA A 11 -2.18 -4.57 2.13
C ALA A 11 -0.98 -4.54 1.15
N TYR A 12 0.19 -4.23 1.67
CA TYR A 12 1.41 -4.00 0.92
C TYR A 12 2.35 -5.20 1.08
N SER A 13 2.63 -5.88 -0.02
CA SER A 13 3.54 -7.03 -0.04
C SER A 13 4.99 -6.67 -0.35
N GLY A 14 5.28 -5.42 -0.73
CA GLY A 14 6.62 -5.02 -1.18
C GLY A 14 6.94 -5.30 -2.64
N GLY A 15 6.05 -5.99 -3.36
CA GLY A 15 6.18 -6.32 -4.78
C GLY A 15 5.92 -5.12 -5.71
N LEU A 16 6.22 -5.30 -7.01
CA LEU A 16 6.04 -4.26 -8.02
C LEU A 16 4.58 -3.79 -8.09
N ASP A 17 3.63 -4.73 -8.10
CA ASP A 17 2.21 -4.44 -8.26
C ASP A 17 1.68 -3.58 -7.10
N THR A 18 1.97 -3.99 -5.86
CA THR A 18 1.55 -3.25 -4.67
C THR A 18 2.27 -1.92 -4.52
N SER A 19 3.47 -1.78 -5.08
CA SER A 19 4.21 -0.51 -5.12
C SER A 19 3.61 0.48 -6.11
N ILE A 20 3.24 0.03 -7.33
CA ILE A 20 2.62 0.89 -8.35
C ILE A 20 1.17 1.26 -7.97
N ILE A 21 0.47 0.43 -7.20
CA ILE A 21 -0.88 0.73 -6.71
C ILE A 21 -0.92 1.98 -5.81
N ILE A 22 0.15 2.29 -5.07
CA ILE A 22 0.19 3.46 -4.17
C ILE A 22 0.00 4.79 -4.93
N PRO A 23 0.84 5.16 -5.92
CA PRO A 23 0.63 6.39 -6.69
C PRO A 23 -0.68 6.32 -7.49
N TRP A 24 -1.07 5.14 -8.01
CA TRP A 24 -2.33 5.01 -8.72
C TRP A 24 -3.55 5.35 -7.85
N LEU A 25 -3.59 4.88 -6.59
CA LEU A 25 -4.65 5.24 -5.63
C LEU A 25 -4.66 6.73 -5.32
N LYS A 26 -3.49 7.34 -5.11
CA LYS A 26 -3.36 8.78 -4.87
C LYS A 26 -3.90 9.60 -6.05
N ASP A 27 -3.55 9.23 -7.28
CA ASP A 27 -3.95 9.97 -8.48
C ASP A 27 -5.44 9.80 -8.81
N ASN A 28 -5.99 8.59 -8.65
CA ASN A 28 -7.36 8.28 -9.06
C ASN A 28 -8.41 8.61 -7.99
N TYR A 29 -8.02 8.60 -6.71
CA TYR A 29 -8.94 8.80 -5.59
C TYR A 29 -8.61 10.02 -4.72
N MET A 30 -7.47 10.68 -4.95
CA MET A 30 -7.01 11.83 -4.14
C MET A 30 -7.10 11.54 -2.63
N CYS A 31 -6.63 10.35 -2.24
CA CYS A 31 -6.74 9.83 -0.89
C CYS A 31 -5.38 9.62 -0.22
N GLU A 32 -5.37 9.65 1.10
CA GLU A 32 -4.23 9.21 1.89
C GLU A 32 -4.11 7.68 1.81
N VAL A 33 -2.91 7.16 1.57
CA VAL A 33 -2.66 5.70 1.50
C VAL A 33 -1.70 5.31 2.61
N ILE A 34 -2.12 4.37 3.44
CA ILE A 34 -1.31 3.74 4.49
C ILE A 34 -0.97 2.32 4.02
N ALA A 35 0.31 2.03 3.82
CA ALA A 35 0.77 0.67 3.54
C ALA A 35 0.76 -0.15 4.84
N MET A 36 0.13 -1.32 4.80
CA MET A 36 0.11 -2.27 5.90
C MET A 36 0.82 -3.54 5.44
N VAL A 37 1.90 -3.87 6.16
CA VAL A 37 2.67 -5.09 5.96
C VAL A 37 2.40 -5.98 7.17
N ALA A 38 2.15 -7.27 6.92
CA ALA A 38 1.99 -8.26 7.98
C ALA A 38 3.00 -9.38 7.79
N ASP A 39 3.71 -9.69 8.88
CA ASP A 39 4.51 -10.90 8.98
C ASP A 39 3.59 -12.09 9.30
N VAL A 40 3.52 -13.03 8.37
CA VAL A 40 2.82 -14.30 8.47
C VAL A 40 3.76 -15.48 8.16
N GLY A 41 5.07 -15.27 8.29
CA GLY A 41 6.11 -16.28 8.05
C GLY A 41 6.93 -16.08 6.77
N GLN A 42 6.95 -14.87 6.20
CA GLN A 42 7.73 -14.56 4.98
C GLN A 42 9.24 -14.36 5.24
N ASN A 43 9.67 -14.27 6.50
CA ASN A 43 11.08 -14.10 6.91
C ASN A 43 11.78 -12.89 6.22
N GLU A 44 12.93 -13.10 5.61
CA GLU A 44 13.81 -12.03 5.09
C GLU A 44 13.20 -11.18 3.96
N GLU A 45 12.10 -11.62 3.35
CA GLU A 45 11.41 -10.85 2.29
C GLU A 45 10.84 -9.50 2.79
N LEU A 46 10.65 -9.35 4.11
CA LEU A 46 10.14 -8.12 4.71
C LEU A 46 11.25 -7.08 4.97
N ASN A 47 12.52 -7.47 4.85
CA ASN A 47 13.65 -6.61 5.16
C ASN A 47 13.70 -5.41 4.20
N GLY A 48 13.73 -4.19 4.75
CA GLY A 48 13.83 -2.95 3.98
C GLY A 48 12.54 -2.51 3.29
N LEU A 49 11.38 -3.11 3.61
CA LEU A 49 10.09 -2.64 3.09
C LEU A 49 9.64 -1.30 3.67
N GLU A 50 10.11 -0.94 4.87
CA GLU A 50 9.77 0.35 5.50
C GLU A 50 10.45 1.55 4.81
N ASP A 51 11.62 1.33 4.19
CA ASP A 51 12.40 2.38 3.51
C ASP A 51 11.98 2.60 2.05
N LYS A 52 11.07 1.78 1.51
CA LYS A 52 10.52 1.87 0.14
C LYS A 52 9.35 2.83 0.04
#